data_AF-A0A329TU97-F1
#
_entry.id   AF-A0A329TU97-F1
#
_cell.length_a   1.000
_cell.length_b   1.000
_cell.length_c   1.000
_cell.angle_alpha   90.00
_cell.angle_beta   90.00
_cell.angle_gamma   90.00
#
_symmetry.space_group_name_H-M   'P 1'
#
loop_
_entity.id
_entity.type
_entity.pdbx_description
1 polymer ?
#
loop_
_entity_poly.entity_id
_entity_poly.type
_entity_poly.pdbx_seq_one_letter_code
_entity_poly.pdbx_strand_id
1 'polypeptide(L)'
;MKNTRALCQTAVVAALYVALTTLNPLSWGAIQFRVANMLCALPFKDKRYAPAVLLGIAIANATSPFGPVDVAFGLMAEGAAYLLVVWGPWKKLGILWKAVILSLSVALFIGVELYAMVGAPFLLTAAGLFVGTFLAVELGNMVISKTALARIV
;
A
#
# COMPACT_ATOMS: atom_id res chain seq x y z
N MET A 1 -21.54 -11.26 17.04
CA MET A 1 -21.76 -9.86 16.57
C MET A 1 -20.50 -9.00 16.42
N LYS A 2 -19.29 -9.44 16.81
CA LYS A 2 -18.04 -8.68 16.55
C LYS A 2 -17.66 -8.57 15.06
N ASN A 3 -18.26 -9.38 14.19
CA ASN A 3 -17.90 -9.47 12.76
C ASN A 3 -18.51 -8.38 11.88
N THR A 4 -19.73 -7.90 12.11
CA THR A 4 -20.37 -6.95 11.19
C THR A 4 -19.67 -5.60 11.17
N ARG A 5 -19.31 -5.05 12.34
CA ARG A 5 -18.57 -3.79 12.42
C ARG A 5 -17.18 -3.88 11.77
N ALA A 6 -16.44 -4.95 12.05
CA ALA A 6 -15.12 -5.17 11.45
C ALA A 6 -15.22 -5.34 9.93
N LEU A 7 -16.23 -6.08 9.45
CA LEU A 7 -16.51 -6.23 8.02
C LEU A 7 -16.83 -4.88 7.36
N CYS A 8 -17.67 -4.04 7.98
CA CYS A 8 -17.96 -2.69 7.48
C CYS A 8 -16.70 -1.82 7.45
N GLN A 9 -15.84 -1.87 8.49
CA GLN A 9 -14.58 -1.13 8.50
C GLN A 9 -13.65 -1.56 7.36
N THR A 10 -13.52 -2.88 7.15
CA THR A 10 -12.75 -3.45 6.05
C THR A 10 -13.30 -2.99 4.69
N ALA A 11 -14.61 -3.07 4.50
CA ALA A 11 -15.26 -2.65 3.26
C ALA A 11 -15.05 -1.16 2.97
N VAL A 12 -15.18 -0.29 3.98
CA VAL A 12 -14.97 1.15 3.83
C VAL A 12 -13.52 1.47 3.47
N VAL A 13 -12.54 0.87 4.16
CA VAL A 13 -11.12 1.12 3.87
C VAL A 13 -10.74 0.58 2.49
N ALA A 14 -11.21 -0.60 2.11
CA ALA A 14 -10.98 -1.16 0.77
C ALA A 14 -11.61 -0.28 -0.32
N ALA A 15 -12.86 0.17 -0.12
CA ALA A 15 -13.54 1.06 -1.07
C ALA A 15 -12.82 2.41 -1.21
N LEU A 16 -12.33 2.99 -0.11
CA LEU A 16 -11.51 4.20 -0.16
C LEU A 16 -10.21 3.99 -0.93
N TYR A 17 -9.54 2.84 -0.74
CA TYR A 17 -8.34 2.52 -1.50
C TYR A 17 -8.62 2.45 -3.01
N VAL A 18 -9.69 1.75 -3.41
CA VAL A 18 -10.08 1.63 -4.82
C VAL A 18 -10.46 2.99 -5.40
N ALA A 19 -11.26 3.80 -4.70
CA ALA A 19 -11.65 5.13 -5.13
C ALA A 19 -10.42 6.06 -5.31
N LEU A 20 -9.49 6.07 -4.37
CA LEU A 20 -8.27 6.88 -4.47
C LEU A 20 -7.32 6.40 -5.56
N THR A 21 -7.32 5.10 -5.87
CA THR A 21 -6.48 4.54 -6.95
C THR A 21 -7.04 4.88 -8.33
N THR A 22 -8.36 4.82 -8.49
CA THR A 22 -9.06 5.09 -9.76
C THR A 22 -9.09 6.58 -10.13
N LEU A 23 -9.15 7.47 -9.15
CA LEU A 23 -9.14 8.93 -9.36
C LEU A 23 -7.74 9.50 -9.68
N ASN A 24 -6.70 8.68 -9.67
CA ASN A 24 -5.33 9.16 -9.76
C ASN A 24 -4.71 8.91 -11.17
N PRO A 25 -4.50 9.96 -11.98
CA PRO A 25 -3.93 9.82 -13.34
C PRO A 25 -2.46 9.37 -13.35
N LEU A 26 -1.77 9.39 -12.19
CA LEU A 26 -0.38 8.94 -12.03
C LEU A 26 -0.26 7.51 -11.47
N SER A 27 -1.34 6.73 -11.47
CA SER A 27 -1.36 5.39 -10.85
C SER A 27 -0.56 4.31 -11.59
N TRP A 28 -0.14 4.52 -12.85
CA TRP A 28 0.40 3.44 -13.72
C TRP A 28 1.63 3.82 -14.57
N GLY A 29 2.27 4.96 -14.32
CA GLY A 29 3.47 5.40 -15.05
C GLY A 29 4.78 4.75 -14.57
N ALA A 30 5.93 5.15 -15.14
CA ALA A 30 7.24 4.73 -14.63
C ALA A 30 7.61 5.40 -13.29
N ILE A 31 7.04 6.58 -13.04
CA ILE A 31 7.09 7.30 -11.76
C ILE A 31 5.64 7.38 -11.28
N GLN A 32 5.31 6.59 -10.26
CA GLN A 32 3.94 6.49 -9.73
C GLN A 32 3.89 7.11 -8.34
N PHE A 33 2.95 8.03 -8.16
CA PHE A 33 2.55 8.49 -6.84
C PHE A 33 1.09 8.15 -6.64
N ARG A 34 0.80 7.19 -5.76
CA ARG A 34 -0.57 6.74 -5.48
C ARG A 34 -1.04 7.29 -4.15
N VAL A 35 -2.01 8.20 -4.18
CA VAL A 35 -2.64 8.76 -2.97
C VAL A 35 -3.24 7.65 -2.09
N ALA A 36 -3.73 6.56 -2.69
CA ALA A 36 -4.24 5.40 -1.96
C ALA A 36 -3.19 4.76 -1.03
N ASN A 37 -1.89 4.89 -1.32
CA ASN A 37 -0.82 4.35 -0.46
C ASN A 37 -0.73 5.07 0.90
N MET A 38 -1.39 6.23 1.07
CA MET A 38 -1.57 6.83 2.40
C MET A 38 -2.31 5.90 3.37
N LEU A 39 -3.23 5.06 2.86
CA LEU A 39 -3.99 4.10 3.67
C LEU A 39 -3.11 2.94 4.16
N CYS A 40 -1.99 2.66 3.50
CA CYS A 40 -1.02 1.63 3.89
C CYS A 40 -0.33 1.92 5.24
N ALA A 41 -0.45 3.14 5.76
CA ALA A 41 0.01 3.47 7.11
C ALA A 41 -0.95 2.99 8.22
N LEU A 42 -2.23 2.70 7.91
CA LEU A 42 -3.22 2.26 8.90
C LEU A 42 -2.77 0.97 9.63
N PRO A 43 -2.28 -0.07 8.93
CA PRO A 43 -1.89 -1.32 9.57
C PRO A 43 -0.66 -1.22 10.48
N PHE A 44 0.12 -0.13 10.36
CA PHE A 44 1.25 0.13 11.27
C PHE A 44 0.80 0.46 12.69
N LYS A 45 -0.40 1.04 12.82
CA LYS A 45 -1.04 1.38 14.10
C LYS A 45 -1.96 0.27 14.59
N ASP A 46 -2.79 -0.25 13.69
CA ASP A 46 -3.70 -1.35 14.00
C ASP A 46 -3.74 -2.38 12.88
N LYS A 47 -3.17 -3.55 13.19
CA LYS A 47 -3.08 -4.71 12.29
C LYS A 47 -4.43 -5.19 11.74
N ARG A 48 -5.56 -4.82 12.35
CA ARG A 48 -6.91 -5.17 11.85
C ARG A 48 -7.19 -4.57 10.48
N TYR A 49 -6.53 -3.48 10.11
CA TYR A 49 -6.70 -2.83 8.81
C TYR A 49 -5.85 -3.46 7.69
N ALA A 50 -4.88 -4.35 8.00
CA ALA A 50 -4.04 -4.99 6.97
C ALA A 50 -4.87 -5.75 5.92
N PRO A 51 -5.82 -6.63 6.29
CA PRO A 51 -6.67 -7.29 5.30
C PRO A 51 -7.50 -6.32 4.46
N ALA A 52 -7.88 -5.17 5.00
CA ALA A 52 -8.65 -4.17 4.29
C ALA A 52 -7.84 -3.46 3.21
N VAL A 53 -6.59 -3.09 3.51
CA VAL A 53 -5.69 -2.49 2.53
C VAL A 53 -5.33 -3.51 1.45
N LEU A 54 -5.00 -4.75 1.82
CA LEU A 54 -4.70 -5.82 0.86
C LEU A 54 -5.88 -6.10 -0.08
N LEU A 55 -7.12 -6.13 0.44
CA LEU A 55 -8.31 -6.29 -0.38
C LEU A 55 -8.50 -5.09 -1.33
N GLY A 56 -8.26 -3.87 -0.85
CA GLY A 56 -8.27 -2.67 -1.68
C GLY A 56 -7.28 -2.73 -2.83
N ILE A 57 -6.04 -3.16 -2.56
CA ILE A 57 -4.99 -3.37 -3.56
C ILE A 57 -5.43 -4.40 -4.59
N ALA A 58 -5.93 -5.56 -4.15
CA ALA A 58 -6.37 -6.61 -5.05
C ALA A 58 -7.48 -6.14 -6.00
N ILE A 59 -8.48 -5.42 -5.49
CA ILE A 59 -9.59 -4.92 -6.30
C ILE A 59 -9.11 -3.82 -7.26
N ALA A 60 -8.30 -2.88 -6.77
CA ALA A 60 -7.81 -1.78 -7.59
C ALA A 60 -6.90 -2.27 -8.72
N ASN A 61 -5.97 -3.18 -8.43
CA ASN A 61 -5.06 -3.74 -9.41
C ASN A 61 -5.76 -4.69 -10.39
N ALA A 62 -6.89 -5.31 -10.01
CA ALA A 62 -7.69 -6.09 -10.95
C ALA A 62 -8.27 -5.23 -12.11
N THR A 63 -8.36 -3.92 -11.92
CA THR A 63 -8.78 -2.95 -12.95
C THR A 63 -7.62 -2.32 -13.72
N SER A 64 -6.38 -2.73 -13.45
CA SER A 64 -5.20 -2.17 -14.12
C SER A 64 -4.98 -2.77 -15.51
N PRO A 65 -4.12 -2.15 -16.34
CA PRO A 65 -3.78 -2.68 -17.66
C PRO A 65 -3.15 -4.09 -17.63
N PHE A 66 -2.50 -4.47 -16.53
CA PHE A 66 -1.86 -5.78 -16.37
C PHE A 66 -2.75 -6.79 -15.62
N GLY A 67 -3.85 -6.33 -15.02
CA GLY A 67 -4.89 -7.15 -14.40
C GLY A 67 -4.33 -8.15 -13.38
N PRO A 68 -4.44 -9.48 -13.61
CA PRO A 68 -4.02 -10.49 -12.63
C PRO A 68 -2.56 -10.42 -12.20
N VAL A 69 -1.65 -10.00 -13.09
CA VAL A 69 -0.22 -9.90 -12.79
C VAL A 69 0.02 -8.82 -11.73
N ASP A 70 -0.55 -7.64 -11.93
CA ASP A 70 -0.45 -6.51 -11.01
C ASP A 70 -1.17 -6.78 -9.68
N VAL A 71 -2.24 -7.58 -9.68
CA VAL A 71 -2.84 -8.09 -8.43
C VAL A 71 -1.84 -8.95 -7.67
N ALA A 72 -1.18 -9.90 -8.34
CA ALA A 72 -0.23 -10.79 -7.70
C ALA A 72 0.97 -10.01 -7.16
N PHE A 73 1.59 -9.16 -7.98
CA PHE A 73 2.76 -8.37 -7.58
C PHE A 73 2.42 -7.32 -6.51
N GLY A 74 1.28 -6.65 -6.61
CA GLY A 74 0.79 -5.73 -5.58
C GLY A 74 0.56 -6.42 -4.23
N LEU A 75 -0.09 -7.58 -4.22
CA LEU A 75 -0.31 -8.36 -3.00
C LEU A 75 0.98 -8.95 -2.43
N MET A 76 1.92 -9.38 -3.28
CA MET A 76 3.23 -9.86 -2.83
C MET A 76 4.03 -8.73 -2.20
N ALA A 77 4.07 -7.56 -2.83
CA ALA A 77 4.78 -6.39 -2.32
C ALA A 77 4.24 -5.96 -0.95
N GLU A 78 2.95 -5.64 -0.87
CA GLU A 78 2.36 -5.14 0.36
C GLU A 78 2.26 -6.24 1.43
N GLY A 79 1.93 -7.47 1.00
CA GLY A 79 1.85 -8.63 1.88
C GLY A 79 3.18 -8.98 2.52
N ALA A 80 4.28 -8.97 1.75
CA ALA A 80 5.62 -9.20 2.27
C ALA A 80 6.02 -8.12 3.28
N ALA A 81 5.75 -6.84 2.98
CA ALA A 81 5.98 -5.75 3.91
C ALA A 81 5.23 -5.96 5.23
N TYR A 82 3.91 -6.22 5.16
CA TYR A 82 3.09 -6.43 6.36
C TYR A 82 3.48 -7.68 7.15
N LEU A 83 3.86 -8.76 6.47
CA LEU A 83 4.40 -9.95 7.13
C LEU A 83 5.64 -9.61 7.95
N LEU A 84 6.46 -8.64 7.55
CA LEU A 84 7.64 -8.23 8.30
C LEU A 84 7.34 -7.19 9.41
N VAL A 85 6.61 -6.12 9.07
CA VAL A 85 6.48 -4.91 9.91
C VAL A 85 5.15 -4.78 10.67
N VAL A 86 4.16 -5.61 10.34
CA VAL A 86 2.86 -5.66 11.02
C VAL A 86 2.75 -6.94 11.85
N TRP A 87 3.01 -8.10 11.24
CA TRP A 87 2.83 -9.40 11.91
C TRP A 87 4.13 -10.07 12.36
N GLY A 88 5.26 -9.77 11.72
CA GLY A 88 6.50 -10.50 11.90
C GLY A 88 7.51 -9.89 12.86
N PRO A 89 8.81 -10.16 12.65
CA PRO A 89 9.86 -9.90 13.62
C PRO A 89 10.10 -8.39 13.84
N TRP A 90 9.78 -7.56 12.86
CA TRP A 90 10.08 -6.13 12.86
C TRP A 90 8.89 -5.26 13.27
N LYS A 91 7.84 -5.85 13.85
CA LYS A 91 6.64 -5.14 14.30
C LYS A 91 6.89 -4.04 15.35
N LYS A 92 8.01 -4.11 16.07
CA LYS A 92 8.42 -3.14 17.10
C LYS A 92 9.23 -1.95 16.54
N LEU A 93 9.56 -1.94 15.26
CA LEU A 93 10.25 -0.81 14.64
C LEU A 93 9.39 0.46 14.68
N GLY A 94 10.05 1.62 14.70
CA GLY A 94 9.37 2.91 14.56
C GLY A 94 8.66 3.02 13.21
N ILE A 95 7.59 3.82 13.15
CA ILE A 95 6.73 3.93 11.96
C ILE A 95 7.52 4.33 10.71
N LEU A 96 8.49 5.24 10.85
CA LEU A 96 9.40 5.63 9.76
C LEU A 96 10.09 4.42 9.12
N TRP A 97 10.64 3.52 9.94
CA TRP A 97 11.30 2.31 9.45
C TRP A 97 10.32 1.32 8.83
N LYS A 98 9.08 1.25 9.35
CA LYS A 98 8.01 0.44 8.71
C LYS A 98 7.68 0.99 7.31
N ALA A 99 7.61 2.31 7.16
CA ALA A 99 7.38 2.96 5.88
C ALA A 99 8.53 2.73 4.90
N VAL A 100 9.79 2.77 5.36
CA VAL A 100 10.96 2.43 4.53
C VAL A 100 10.87 0.99 4.03
N ILE A 101 10.62 0.02 4.91
CA ILE A 101 10.56 -1.40 4.54
C ILE A 101 9.42 -1.67 3.56
N LEU A 102 8.25 -1.07 3.78
CA LEU A 102 7.12 -1.16 2.86
C LEU A 102 7.47 -0.59 1.49
N SER A 103 8.04 0.62 1.48
CA SER A 103 8.41 1.31 0.23
C SER A 103 9.50 0.57 -0.54
N LEU A 104 10.46 -0.05 0.16
CA LEU A 104 11.46 -0.94 -0.45
C LEU A 104 10.80 -2.17 -1.06
N SER A 105 9.85 -2.78 -0.34
CA SER A 105 9.14 -3.95 -0.87
C SER A 105 8.39 -3.61 -2.15
N VAL A 106 7.62 -2.52 -2.16
CA VAL A 106 6.93 -2.03 -3.36
C VAL A 106 7.91 -1.73 -4.49
N ALA A 107 8.99 -1.02 -4.22
CA ALA A 107 10.01 -0.69 -5.23
C ALA A 107 10.63 -1.92 -5.89
N LEU A 108 10.91 -2.97 -5.11
CA LEU A 108 11.52 -4.21 -5.63
C LEU A 108 10.51 -5.04 -6.41
N PHE A 109 9.35 -5.35 -5.83
CA PHE A 109 8.37 -6.23 -6.48
C PHE A 109 7.75 -5.57 -7.72
N ILE A 110 7.25 -4.34 -7.61
CA ILE A 110 6.63 -3.62 -8.73
C ILE A 110 7.70 -3.15 -9.73
N GLY A 111 8.91 -2.86 -9.28
CA GLY A 111 10.04 -2.58 -10.17
C GLY A 111 10.36 -3.76 -11.09
N VAL A 112 10.41 -4.98 -10.53
CA VAL A 112 10.62 -6.22 -11.31
C VAL A 112 9.45 -6.46 -12.27
N GLU A 113 8.22 -6.24 -11.83
CA GLU A 113 7.03 -6.34 -12.68
C GLU A 113 7.12 -5.42 -13.90
N LEU A 114 7.38 -4.12 -13.69
CA LEU A 114 7.48 -3.15 -14.79
C LEU A 114 8.67 -3.42 -15.71
N TYR A 115 9.79 -3.91 -15.18
CA TYR A 115 10.91 -4.35 -16.00
C TYR A 115 10.51 -5.56 -16.87
N ALA A 116 9.80 -6.54 -16.31
CA ALA A 116 9.40 -7.75 -17.03
C ALA A 116 8.28 -7.51 -18.05
N MET A 117 7.29 -6.66 -17.74
CA MET A 117 6.09 -6.45 -18.56
C MET A 117 6.32 -5.46 -19.69
N VAL A 118 7.06 -4.38 -19.45
CA VAL A 118 7.21 -3.26 -20.41
C VAL A 118 8.66 -2.85 -20.65
N GLY A 119 9.63 -3.60 -20.11
CA GLY A 119 11.06 -3.31 -20.30
C GLY A 119 11.52 -2.00 -19.64
N ALA A 120 10.78 -1.50 -18.65
CA ALA A 120 11.09 -0.22 -18.03
C ALA A 120 12.40 -0.30 -17.22
N PRO A 121 13.26 0.75 -17.24
CA PRO A 121 14.56 0.73 -16.56
C PRO A 121 14.41 0.53 -15.04
N PHE A 122 14.77 -0.66 -14.55
CA PHE A 122 14.51 -1.12 -13.18
C PHE A 122 14.96 -0.13 -12.11
N LEU A 123 16.18 0.40 -12.19
CA LEU A 123 16.71 1.31 -11.17
C LEU A 123 15.91 2.62 -11.10
N LEU A 124 15.50 3.13 -12.25
CA LEU A 124 14.73 4.38 -12.33
C LEU A 124 13.30 4.18 -11.83
N THR A 125 12.65 3.08 -12.23
CA THR A 125 11.29 2.74 -11.77
C THR A 125 11.28 2.42 -10.28
N ALA A 126 12.20 1.58 -9.80
CA ALA A 126 12.31 1.24 -8.37
C ALA A 126 12.58 2.49 -7.51
N ALA A 127 13.46 3.39 -7.93
CA ALA A 127 13.70 4.64 -7.21
C ALA A 127 12.45 5.53 -7.18
N GLY A 128 11.75 5.68 -8.31
CA GLY A 128 10.50 6.44 -8.38
C GLY A 128 9.40 5.86 -7.50
N LEU A 129 9.21 4.54 -7.55
CA LEU A 129 8.25 3.80 -6.72
C LEU A 129 8.58 3.90 -5.23
N PHE A 130 9.86 3.79 -4.86
CA PHE A 130 10.30 3.95 -3.49
C PHE A 130 9.95 5.34 -2.95
N VAL A 131 10.35 6.40 -3.66
CA VAL A 131 10.09 7.78 -3.24
C VAL A 131 8.60 8.06 -3.18
N GLY A 132 7.85 7.67 -4.22
CA GLY A 132 6.40 7.90 -4.28
C GLY A 132 5.65 7.19 -3.16
N THR A 133 5.96 5.92 -2.91
CA THR A 133 5.34 5.13 -1.85
C THR A 133 5.73 5.65 -0.48
N PHE A 134 7.00 5.96 -0.25
CA PHE A 134 7.49 6.46 1.03
C PHE A 134 6.82 7.78 1.41
N LEU A 135 6.77 8.73 0.48
CA LEU A 135 6.10 10.01 0.70
C LEU A 135 4.60 9.82 0.97
N ALA A 136 3.91 8.96 0.20
CA ALA A 136 2.49 8.70 0.41
C ALA A 136 2.24 8.07 1.80
N VAL A 137 3.01 7.06 2.19
CA VAL A 137 2.85 6.38 3.47
C VAL A 137 3.15 7.32 4.65
N GLU A 138 4.20 8.14 4.56
CA GLU A 138 4.52 9.11 5.61
C GLU A 138 3.46 10.22 5.70
N LEU A 139 2.95 10.73 4.58
CA LEU A 139 1.82 11.66 4.58
C LEU A 139 0.59 11.01 5.23
N GLY A 140 0.29 9.75 4.90
CA GLY A 140 -0.77 8.97 5.56
C GLY A 140 -0.56 8.88 7.07
N ASN A 141 0.64 8.54 7.51
CA ASN A 141 1.01 8.48 8.92
C ASN A 141 0.83 9.83 9.63
N MET A 142 1.25 10.94 9.01
CA MET A 142 1.07 12.29 9.56
C MET A 142 -0.41 12.63 9.72
N VAL A 143 -1.23 12.37 8.69
CA VAL A 143 -2.67 12.62 8.72
C VAL A 143 -3.33 11.78 9.81
N ILE A 144 -3.04 10.48 9.90
CA ILE A 144 -3.65 9.61 10.91
C ILE A 144 -3.19 10.03 12.32
N SER A 145 -1.95 10.48 12.50
CA SER A 145 -1.40 10.85 13.81
C SER A 145 -1.86 12.21 14.33
N LYS A 146 -2.13 13.17 13.44
CA LYS A 146 -2.48 14.55 13.81
C LYS A 146 -3.98 14.86 13.79
N THR A 147 -4.82 13.92 13.35
CA THR A 147 -6.28 14.11 13.25
C THR A 147 -7.04 13.24 14.25
N ALA A 148 -8.37 13.39 14.26
CA ALA A 148 -9.26 12.54 15.07
C ALA A 148 -9.11 11.04 14.79
N LEU A 149 -8.53 10.65 13.65
CA LEU A 149 -8.23 9.27 13.30
C LEU A 149 -7.30 8.59 14.30
N ALA A 150 -6.42 9.34 14.99
CA ALA A 150 -5.55 8.80 16.03
C ALA A 150 -6.31 8.18 17.23
N ARG A 151 -7.59 8.54 17.42
CA ARG A 151 -8.44 7.99 18.49
C ARG A 151 -9.25 6.77 18.04
N ILE A 152 -9.31 6.53 16.74
CA ILE A 152 -10.14 5.50 16.11
C ILE A 152 -9.28 4.29 15.69
N VAL A 153 -8.03 4.55 15.32
CA VAL A 153 -7.04 3.59 14.80
C VAL A 153 -6.03 3.26 15.90
#